data_AF-A0A9D4D2E8-F1
#
_entry.id   AF-A0A9D4D2E8-F1
#
_cell.length_a   1.000
_cell.length_b   1.000
_cell.length_c   1.000
_cell.angle_alpha   90.00
_cell.angle_beta   90.00
_cell.angle_gamma   90.00
#
_symmetry.space_group_name_H-M   'P 1'
#
loop_
_entity.id
_entity.type
_entity.pdbx_description
1 polymer ?
#
loop_
_entity_poly.entity_id
_entity_poly.type
_entity_poly.pdbx_seq_one_letter_code
_entity_poly.pdbx_strand_id
1 'polypeptide(L)'
;MIPLDIISNDSDAKRDTDPTWEVARESLPSTPNDESDHGNMPVETTPHKRASYRSPPKKHSSRKKTRNPEKWKRNVRKLLKSEGKEYVSATGRVVAPKKVHSHSCLKCRFKCSEKFTEE
;
A
#
# COMPACT_ATOMS: atom_id res chain seq x y z
N MET A 1 23.44 -33.58 17.40
CA MET A 1 23.52 -32.38 18.26
C MET A 1 24.42 -31.39 17.54
N ILE A 2 23.88 -30.25 17.08
CA ILE A 2 24.67 -29.18 16.45
C ILE A 2 24.42 -27.93 17.31
N PRO A 3 25.47 -27.23 17.76
CA PRO A 3 25.36 -26.24 18.82
C PRO A 3 24.75 -24.92 18.32
N LEU A 4 23.98 -24.30 19.21
CA LEU A 4 23.43 -22.96 19.07
C LEU A 4 24.51 -21.89 19.33
N ASP A 5 24.26 -20.74 18.73
CA ASP A 5 24.79 -19.41 19.01
C ASP A 5 26.17 -19.05 18.46
N ILE A 6 26.21 -18.28 17.35
CA ILE A 6 26.95 -17.01 17.21
C ILE A 6 26.28 -16.17 16.12
N ILE A 7 25.70 -15.01 16.48
CA ILE A 7 26.00 -13.68 15.90
C ILE A 7 25.34 -12.65 16.82
N SER A 8 26.22 -12.00 17.58
CA SER A 8 25.99 -10.78 18.33
C SER A 8 25.89 -9.58 17.38
N ASN A 9 24.93 -8.70 17.69
CA ASN A 9 24.85 -7.24 17.49
C ASN A 9 25.43 -6.59 16.22
N ASP A 10 24.64 -5.72 15.56
CA ASP A 10 24.67 -4.28 15.85
C ASP A 10 23.69 -3.49 14.94
N SER A 11 23.51 -2.20 15.26
CA SER A 11 22.92 -1.14 14.40
C SER A 11 21.47 -0.75 14.67
N ASP A 12 21.30 -0.05 15.80
CA ASP A 12 20.67 1.28 15.90
C ASP A 12 20.08 1.87 14.60
N ALA A 13 18.85 1.47 14.26
CA ALA A 13 18.06 2.18 13.26
C ALA A 13 17.26 3.27 13.97
N LYS A 14 17.81 4.50 13.93
CA LYS A 14 17.14 5.73 14.32
C LYS A 14 15.71 5.74 13.76
N ARG A 15 14.73 5.95 14.64
CA ARG A 15 13.35 6.23 14.27
C ARG A 15 13.31 7.61 13.64
N ASP A 16 13.28 7.68 12.32
CA ASP A 16 12.87 8.88 11.59
C ASP A 16 11.38 9.10 11.83
N THR A 17 11.04 9.79 12.91
CA THR A 17 9.73 10.42 13.05
C THR A 17 9.77 11.71 12.26
N ASP A 18 9.17 11.71 11.07
CA ASP A 18 8.86 12.94 10.36
C ASP A 18 7.37 12.99 10.00
N PRO A 19 6.50 13.56 10.85
CA PRO A 19 5.08 13.72 10.56
C PRO A 19 4.84 15.08 9.89
N THR A 20 5.35 15.27 8.69
CA THR A 20 5.02 16.45 7.87
C THR A 20 3.75 16.22 7.05
N TRP A 21 2.61 16.01 7.72
CA TRP A 21 1.30 16.04 7.06
C TRP A 21 0.33 17.09 7.60
N GLU A 22 0.69 17.87 8.63
CA GLU A 22 -0.13 19.00 9.07
C GLU A 22 0.32 20.30 8.40
N VAL A 23 -0.25 20.59 7.23
CA VAL A 23 -0.39 21.97 6.77
C VAL A 23 -1.86 22.20 6.40
N ALA A 24 -2.55 22.85 7.35
CA ALA A 24 -3.72 23.72 7.23
C ALA A 24 -4.63 23.53 6.00
N ARG A 25 -5.78 22.88 6.21
CA ARG A 25 -7.01 23.21 5.50
C ARG A 25 -7.61 24.46 6.16
N GLU A 26 -7.15 25.65 5.76
CA GLU A 26 -7.88 26.89 6.04
C GLU A 26 -8.21 27.60 4.72
N SER A 27 -9.51 27.57 4.41
CA SER A 27 -10.35 28.57 3.74
C SER A 27 -9.80 29.29 2.51
N LEU A 28 -10.21 28.83 1.31
CA LEU A 28 -10.13 29.63 0.09
C LEU A 28 -11.12 30.81 0.17
N PRO A 29 -10.67 32.08 0.07
CA PRO A 29 -11.58 33.20 -0.16
C PRO A 29 -12.12 33.15 -1.60
N SER A 30 -13.42 33.38 -1.74
CA SER A 30 -14.12 33.52 -3.02
C SER A 30 -13.49 34.64 -3.85
N THR A 31 -13.05 34.33 -5.07
CA THR A 31 -12.55 35.34 -6.01
C THR A 31 -13.71 36.22 -6.50
N PRO A 32 -13.69 37.55 -6.30
CA PRO A 32 -14.55 38.46 -7.05
C PRO A 32 -14.03 38.53 -8.49
N ASN A 33 -14.94 38.47 -9.46
CA ASN A 33 -14.62 38.79 -10.85
C ASN A 33 -14.20 40.26 -10.91
N ASP A 34 -12.99 40.54 -11.40
CA ASP A 34 -12.58 41.88 -11.80
C ASP A 34 -11.84 41.83 -13.13
N GLU A 35 -12.35 42.64 -14.04
CA GLU A 35 -12.10 42.74 -15.46
C GLU A 35 -11.00 43.81 -15.64
N SER A 36 -9.81 43.48 -16.16
CA SER A 36 -8.83 44.52 -16.53
C SER A 36 -7.84 44.09 -17.62
N ASP A 37 -8.08 44.64 -18.81
CA ASP A 37 -7.15 45.37 -19.68
C ASP A 37 -5.74 44.80 -19.94
N HIS A 38 -5.57 44.25 -21.15
CA HIS A 38 -4.28 43.81 -21.70
C HIS A 38 -3.43 45.01 -22.14
N GLY A 39 -2.69 45.60 -21.22
CA GLY A 39 -1.61 46.54 -21.52
C GLY A 39 -0.35 45.84 -22.02
N ASN A 40 0.03 46.08 -23.28
CA ASN A 40 1.28 45.65 -23.90
C ASN A 40 2.45 46.52 -23.42
N MET A 41 3.43 45.94 -22.69
CA MET A 41 4.71 46.61 -22.37
C MET A 41 5.85 46.01 -23.21
N PRO A 42 6.71 46.83 -23.85
CA PRO A 42 7.83 46.33 -24.62
C PRO A 42 8.94 45.82 -23.69
N VAL A 43 9.32 44.55 -23.87
CA VAL A 43 10.41 43.92 -23.13
C VAL A 43 11.73 44.22 -23.85
N GLU A 44 12.58 45.04 -23.22
CA GLU A 44 13.97 45.19 -23.64
C GLU A 44 14.75 43.90 -23.41
N THR A 45 15.33 43.35 -24.47
CA THR A 45 16.07 42.08 -24.45
C THR A 45 17.51 42.28 -23.98
N THR A 46 17.81 41.99 -22.72
CA THR A 46 19.19 41.82 -22.26
C THR A 46 19.75 40.45 -22.70
N PRO A 47 20.97 40.37 -23.28
CA PRO A 47 21.53 39.10 -23.72
C PRO A 47 22.03 38.28 -22.53
N HIS A 48 21.25 37.29 -22.09
CA HIS A 48 21.69 36.31 -21.11
C HIS A 48 22.70 35.35 -21.74
N LYS A 49 23.96 35.42 -21.29
CA LYS A 49 25.03 34.46 -21.65
C LYS A 49 24.57 33.04 -21.28
N ARG A 50 24.38 32.19 -22.30
CA ARG A 50 23.98 30.79 -22.11
C ARG A 50 25.14 30.00 -21.51
N ALA A 51 25.04 29.69 -20.23
CA ALA A 51 25.87 28.64 -19.63
C ALA A 51 25.60 27.32 -20.39
N SER A 52 26.66 26.68 -20.88
CA SER A 52 26.61 25.41 -21.61
C SER A 52 26.07 24.33 -20.68
N TYR A 53 24.78 24.01 -20.83
CA TYR A 53 24.11 22.98 -20.04
C TYR A 53 24.56 21.61 -20.58
N ARG A 54 25.50 20.96 -19.88
CA ARG A 54 25.75 19.52 -20.12
C ARG A 54 24.48 18.78 -19.72
N SER A 55 23.79 18.21 -20.71
CA SER A 55 22.58 17.43 -20.49
C SER A 55 22.83 16.33 -19.46
N PRO A 56 21.95 16.16 -18.44
CA PRO A 56 22.05 15.06 -17.50
C PRO A 56 22.08 13.70 -18.22
N PRO A 57 22.83 12.71 -17.70
CA PRO A 57 22.86 11.38 -18.29
C PRO A 57 21.44 10.80 -18.36
N LYS A 58 21.08 10.25 -19.52
CA LYS A 58 19.76 9.65 -19.76
C LYS A 58 19.58 8.47 -18.80
N LYS A 59 18.70 8.61 -17.79
CA LYS A 59 18.31 7.49 -16.93
C LYS A 59 17.68 6.40 -17.81
N HIS A 60 18.19 5.18 -17.73
CA HIS A 60 17.57 4.03 -18.39
C HIS A 60 16.14 3.88 -17.88
N SER A 61 15.16 4.01 -18.78
CA SER A 61 13.75 3.84 -18.44
C SER A 61 13.51 2.41 -17.99
N SER A 62 13.11 2.22 -16.73
CA SER A 62 12.72 0.90 -16.24
C SER A 62 11.57 0.38 -17.09
N ARG A 63 11.65 -0.86 -17.57
CA ARG A 63 10.54 -1.51 -18.29
C ARG A 63 9.25 -1.36 -17.49
N LYS A 64 8.15 -1.01 -18.17
CA LYS A 64 6.81 -0.94 -17.56
C LYS A 64 6.50 -2.25 -16.84
N LYS A 65 6.01 -2.17 -15.60
CA LYS A 65 5.59 -3.36 -14.84
C LYS A 65 4.37 -4.00 -15.49
N THR A 66 4.41 -5.30 -15.76
CA THR A 66 3.23 -6.07 -16.17
C THR A 66 2.24 -6.13 -15.02
N ARG A 67 0.96 -5.87 -15.29
CA ARG A 67 -0.10 -6.04 -14.27
C ARG A 67 -0.35 -7.54 -14.06
N ASN A 68 -0.20 -7.99 -12.82
CA ASN A 68 -0.65 -9.33 -12.40
C ASN A 68 -1.71 -9.15 -11.30
N PRO A 69 -3.01 -9.28 -11.62
CA PRO A 69 -4.09 -9.10 -10.66
C PRO A 69 -4.15 -10.18 -9.59
N GLU A 70 -3.73 -11.41 -9.86
CA GLU A 70 -3.74 -12.51 -8.89
C GLU A 70 -2.83 -12.20 -7.69
N LYS A 71 -1.68 -11.56 -7.96
CA LYS A 71 -0.73 -11.13 -6.93
C LYS A 71 -1.15 -9.88 -6.18
N TRP A 72 -2.29 -9.26 -6.51
CA TRP A 72 -2.79 -8.13 -5.74
C TRP A 72 -3.13 -8.58 -4.32
N LYS A 73 -2.66 -7.84 -3.32
CA LYS A 73 -2.87 -8.15 -1.89
C LYS A 73 -4.34 -8.47 -1.56
N ARG A 74 -5.30 -7.78 -2.21
CA ARG A 74 -6.74 -8.03 -2.05
C ARG A 74 -7.17 -9.39 -2.57
N ASN A 75 -6.66 -9.82 -3.73
CA ASN A 75 -7.03 -11.08 -4.37
C ASN A 75 -6.41 -12.26 -3.64
N VAL A 76 -5.12 -12.17 -3.30
CA VAL A 76 -4.45 -13.17 -2.44
C VAL A 76 -5.22 -13.35 -1.13
N ARG A 77 -5.59 -12.26 -0.45
CA ARG A 77 -6.36 -12.34 0.81
C ARG A 77 -7.74 -12.98 0.62
N LYS A 78 -8.46 -12.64 -0.47
CA LYS A 78 -9.77 -13.25 -0.77
C LYS A 78 -9.63 -14.76 -0.94
N LEU A 79 -8.64 -15.20 -1.71
CA LEU A 79 -8.35 -16.60 -1.97
C LEU A 79 -8.02 -17.36 -0.68
N LEU A 80 -7.09 -16.86 0.13
CA LEU A 80 -6.75 -17.50 1.41
C LEU A 80 -7.95 -17.56 2.36
N LYS A 81 -8.77 -16.51 2.40
CA LYS A 81 -9.98 -16.48 3.24
C LYS A 81 -11.05 -17.48 2.79
N SER A 82 -11.25 -17.67 1.48
CA SER A 82 -12.19 -18.67 0.97
C SER A 82 -11.69 -20.10 1.21
N GLU A 83 -10.39 -20.34 1.06
CA GLU A 83 -9.77 -21.63 1.38
C GLU A 83 -9.72 -21.91 2.88
N GLY A 84 -9.96 -20.91 3.73
CA GLY A 84 -9.86 -21.02 5.17
C GLY A 84 -8.41 -21.13 5.68
N LYS A 85 -7.42 -20.69 4.88
CA LYS A 85 -6.01 -20.63 5.29
C LYS A 85 -5.73 -19.40 6.14
N GLU A 86 -4.56 -19.40 6.78
CA GLU A 86 -4.05 -18.23 7.47
C GLU A 86 -3.85 -17.06 6.48
N TYR A 87 -4.20 -15.85 6.90
CA TYR A 87 -3.98 -14.66 6.08
C TYR A 87 -3.78 -13.39 6.91
N VAL A 88 -3.11 -12.40 6.32
CA VAL A 88 -2.95 -11.07 6.94
C VAL A 88 -4.12 -10.16 6.55
N SER A 89 -4.79 -9.57 7.54
CA SER A 89 -5.91 -8.64 7.37
C SER A 89 -5.49 -7.34 6.67
N ALA A 90 -6.46 -6.48 6.35
CA ALA A 90 -6.14 -5.14 5.84
C ALA A 90 -5.40 -4.28 6.88
N THR A 91 -5.63 -4.54 8.17
CA THR A 91 -4.99 -3.85 9.30
C THR A 91 -3.65 -4.46 9.70
N GLY A 92 -3.16 -5.48 8.98
CA GLY A 92 -1.86 -6.12 9.24
C GLY A 92 -1.89 -7.24 10.29
N ARG A 93 -3.06 -7.61 10.82
CA ARG A 93 -3.20 -8.69 11.81
C ARG A 93 -3.26 -10.05 11.12
N VAL A 94 -2.62 -11.07 11.70
CA VAL A 94 -2.71 -12.46 11.23
C VAL A 94 -4.04 -13.05 11.68
N VAL A 95 -4.79 -13.63 10.74
CA VAL A 95 -6.03 -14.36 10.99
C VAL A 95 -5.74 -15.84 10.83
N ALA A 96 -5.96 -16.60 11.91
CA ALA A 96 -5.74 -18.05 11.95
C ALA A 96 -6.59 -18.80 10.91
N PRO A 97 -6.12 -19.99 10.46
CA PRO A 97 -6.88 -20.81 9.53
C PRO A 97 -8.19 -21.31 10.18
N LYS A 98 -9.23 -21.47 9.35
CA LYS A 98 -10.48 -22.11 9.76
C LYS A 98 -10.22 -23.59 10.01
N LYS A 99 -10.64 -24.07 11.18
CA LYS A 99 -10.56 -25.49 11.55
C LYS A 99 -11.96 -26.02 11.77
N VAL A 100 -12.23 -27.20 11.22
CA VAL A 100 -13.43 -27.96 11.57
C VAL A 100 -13.23 -28.45 12.98
N HIS A 101 -14.13 -28.08 13.87
CA HIS A 101 -14.10 -28.58 15.23
C HIS A 101 -14.73 -29.97 15.23
N SER A 102 -14.04 -30.95 15.82
CA SER A 102 -14.57 -32.30 15.97
C SER A 102 -15.66 -32.29 17.06
N HIS A 103 -16.85 -31.83 16.71
CA HIS A 103 -18.01 -31.98 17.56
C HIS A 103 -18.66 -33.33 17.30
N SER A 104 -18.99 -34.05 18.36
CA SER A 104 -19.80 -35.27 18.25
C SER A 104 -21.21 -34.88 17.81
N CYS A 105 -21.54 -35.10 16.54
CA CYS A 105 -22.86 -34.81 15.98
C CYS A 105 -24.00 -35.65 16.59
N LEU A 106 -23.68 -36.66 17.41
CA LEU A 106 -24.62 -37.53 18.11
C LEU A 106 -25.61 -36.79 19.04
N LYS A 107 -25.17 -35.67 19.65
CA LYS A 107 -26.01 -34.81 20.51
C LYS A 107 -26.17 -33.40 19.94
N CYS A 108 -26.14 -33.27 18.61
CA CYS A 108 -26.28 -31.98 17.96
C CYS A 108 -27.71 -31.43 18.12
N ARG A 109 -27.84 -30.17 18.55
CA ARG A 109 -29.14 -29.45 18.63
C ARG A 109 -29.95 -29.52 17.34
N PHE A 110 -29.27 -29.55 16.20
CA PHE A 110 -29.89 -29.56 14.88
C PHE A 110 -30.19 -30.95 14.34
N LYS A 111 -29.81 -32.00 15.08
CA LYS A 111 -29.97 -33.42 14.71
C LYS A 111 -29.45 -33.70 13.30
N CYS A 112 -28.28 -33.17 12.97
CA CYS A 112 -27.72 -33.24 11.62
C CYS A 112 -27.62 -34.69 11.11
N SER A 113 -27.29 -35.64 11.99
CA SER A 113 -27.21 -37.08 11.67
C SER A 113 -28.53 -37.71 11.22
N GLU A 114 -29.68 -37.14 11.55
CA GLU A 114 -30.99 -37.63 11.06
C GLU A 114 -31.34 -37.04 9.67
N LYS A 115 -30.68 -35.95 9.28
CA LYS A 115 -31.01 -35.18 8.07
C LYS A 115 -30.07 -35.46 6.90
N PHE A 116 -28.86 -35.92 7.20
CA PHE A 116 -27.87 -36.27 6.19
C PHE A 116 -27.58 -37.76 6.32
N THR A 117 -27.89 -38.52 5.27
CA THR A 117 -27.39 -39.88 5.10
C THR A 117 -25.97 -39.80 4.54
N GLU A 118 -25.03 -40.53 5.14
CA GLU A 118 -23.66 -40.64 4.64
C GLU A 118 -23.67 -41.48 3.35
N GLU A 119 -23.46 -40.83 2.20
CA GLU A 119 -23.21 -41.45 0.88
C GLU A 119 -21.74 -41.35 0.49
#